data_AF-A0A537GQC3-F1
#
_entry.id   AF-A0A537GQC3-F1
#
_cell.length_a   1.000
_cell.length_b   1.000
_cell.length_c   1.000
_cell.angle_alpha   90.00
_cell.angle_beta   90.00
_cell.angle_gamma   90.00
#
_symmetry.space_group_name_H-M   'P 1'
#
loop_
_entity.id
_entity.type
_entity.pdbx_description
1 polymer ?
#
loop_
_entity_poly.entity_id
_entity_poly.type
_entity_poly.pdbx_seq_one_letter_code
_entity_poly.pdbx_strand_id
1 'polypeptide(L)'
;MGGVEAVTMVRRPLWTPSEEHVKEANLTHFISLVNRKYSAGIQSYRELYRWSIEKVADFWSAMWDYAGVICSHSYDKVVDDFARFPGASWFPGARLNFAENLLRFRDERTAFVARTEAGVTSRLAYSDLYQKVARLAGWLRERGVRPGDRVAGYLPNVVETAIA
;
A
#
# COMPACT_ATOMS: atom_id res chain seq x y z
N MET A 1 -54.05 27.62 9.98
CA MET A 1 -52.59 27.60 9.82
C MET A 1 -52.10 26.19 10.07
N GLY A 2 -52.03 25.36 9.02
CA GLY A 2 -51.54 23.98 9.13
C GLY A 2 -50.04 23.96 8.91
N GLY A 3 -49.28 23.64 9.96
CA GLY A 3 -47.84 23.48 9.90
C GLY A 3 -47.48 22.29 9.03
N VAL A 4 -46.64 22.52 8.02
CA VAL A 4 -46.05 21.45 7.22
C VAL A 4 -44.93 20.84 8.05
N GLU A 5 -45.18 19.68 8.66
CA GLU A 5 -44.13 18.90 9.31
C GLU A 5 -43.13 18.46 8.23
N ALA A 6 -41.89 18.94 8.36
CA ALA A 6 -40.80 18.51 7.51
C ALA A 6 -40.50 17.04 7.85
N VAL A 7 -40.92 16.12 6.97
CA VAL A 7 -40.53 14.72 7.06
C VAL A 7 -39.01 14.64 6.84
N THR A 8 -38.24 14.56 7.92
CA THR A 8 -36.82 14.21 7.88
C THR A 8 -36.70 12.82 7.26
N MET A 9 -36.36 12.75 5.97
CA MET A 9 -36.04 11.48 5.31
C MET A 9 -34.79 10.89 5.95
N VAL A 10 -34.97 9.87 6.79
CA VAL A 10 -33.87 9.04 7.28
C VAL A 10 -33.31 8.27 6.10
N ARG A 11 -32.13 8.66 5.62
CA ARG A 11 -31.44 7.95 4.54
C ARG A 11 -31.00 6.58 5.06
N ARG A 12 -31.66 5.52 4.57
CA ARG A 12 -31.28 4.14 4.88
C ARG A 12 -30.07 3.73 4.04
N PRO A 13 -28.99 3.21 4.63
CA PRO A 13 -27.88 2.69 3.86
C PRO A 13 -28.34 1.50 3.00
N LEU A 14 -27.85 1.43 1.76
CA LEU A 14 -28.13 0.31 0.85
C LEU A 14 -27.54 -1.00 1.36
N TRP A 15 -26.44 -0.91 2.10
CA TRP A 15 -25.72 -2.04 2.66
C TRP A 15 -24.91 -1.60 3.87
N THR A 16 -24.74 -2.50 4.83
CA THR A 16 -23.87 -2.34 6.01
C THR A 16 -23.07 -3.63 6.17
N PRO A 17 -21.75 -3.57 6.45
CA PRO A 17 -20.97 -4.77 6.71
C PRO A 17 -21.47 -5.51 7.96
N SER A 18 -21.30 -6.83 7.98
CA SER A 18 -21.48 -7.61 9.21
C SER A 18 -20.41 -7.26 10.23
N GLU A 19 -20.68 -7.51 11.51
CA GLU A 19 -19.71 -7.31 12.59
C GLU A 19 -18.43 -8.13 12.39
N GLU A 20 -18.56 -9.34 11.87
CA GLU A 20 -17.43 -10.21 11.52
C GLU A 20 -16.53 -9.58 10.45
N HIS A 21 -17.13 -9.06 9.36
CA HIS A 21 -16.36 -8.34 8.33
C HIS A 21 -15.67 -7.10 8.88
N VAL A 22 -16.30 -6.37 9.79
CA VAL A 22 -15.66 -5.22 10.45
C VAL A 22 -14.51 -5.68 11.32
N LYS A 23 -14.66 -6.75 12.10
CA LYS A 23 -13.63 -7.27 13.00
C LYS A 23 -12.38 -7.73 12.24
N GLU A 24 -12.56 -8.42 11.12
CA GLU A 24 -11.46 -8.99 10.32
C GLU A 24 -10.84 -8.00 9.32
N ALA A 25 -11.42 -6.80 9.18
CA ALA A 25 -10.90 -5.80 8.27
C ALA A 25 -9.47 -5.37 8.67
N ASN A 26 -8.59 -5.25 7.68
CA ASN A 26 -7.24 -4.70 7.84
C ASN A 26 -7.24 -3.33 8.55
N LEU A 27 -8.26 -2.52 8.29
CA LEU A 27 -8.45 -1.23 8.95
C LEU A 27 -8.63 -1.37 10.47
N THR A 28 -9.40 -2.36 10.92
CA THR A 28 -9.64 -2.63 12.34
C THR A 28 -8.39 -3.15 13.03
N HIS A 29 -7.62 -4.00 12.35
CA HIS A 29 -6.30 -4.43 12.81
C HIS A 29 -5.32 -3.25 12.91
N PHE A 30 -5.33 -2.35 11.93
CA PHE A 30 -4.50 -1.15 11.94
C PHE A 30 -4.89 -0.18 13.08
N ILE A 31 -6.19 0.08 13.28
CA ILE A 31 -6.69 0.88 14.42
C ILE A 31 -6.21 0.27 15.75
N SER A 32 -6.26 -1.05 15.87
CA SER A 32 -5.77 -1.75 17.07
C SER A 32 -4.27 -1.54 17.28
N LEU A 33 -3.47 -1.55 16.21
CA LEU A 33 -2.03 -1.25 16.28
C LEU A 33 -1.79 0.20 16.73
N VAL A 34 -2.48 1.17 16.11
CA VAL A 34 -2.36 2.59 16.45
C VAL A 34 -2.74 2.84 17.91
N ASN A 35 -3.84 2.25 18.37
CA ASN A 35 -4.29 2.39 19.77
C ASN A 35 -3.28 1.79 20.75
N ARG A 36 -2.66 0.65 20.44
CA ARG A 36 -1.60 0.08 21.28
C ARG A 36 -0.35 0.95 21.30
N LYS A 37 0.06 1.50 20.15
CA LYS A 37 1.32 2.26 20.02
C LYS A 37 1.22 3.69 20.57
N TYR A 38 0.09 4.36 20.39
CA TYR A 38 -0.08 5.78 20.69
C TYR A 38 -1.17 6.09 21.74
N SER A 39 -1.83 5.06 22.29
CA SER A 39 -2.94 5.24 23.23
C SER A 39 -4.06 6.15 22.69
N ALA A 40 -4.28 6.12 21.37
CA ALA A 40 -5.14 7.08 20.67
C ALA A 40 -6.66 6.90 20.92
N GLY A 41 -7.09 5.74 21.44
CA GLY A 41 -8.48 5.48 21.80
C GLY A 41 -9.47 5.49 20.63
N ILE A 42 -9.00 5.26 19.40
CA ILE A 42 -9.77 5.34 18.17
C ILE A 42 -10.76 4.17 18.09
N GLN A 43 -12.04 4.47 17.90
CA GLN A 43 -13.13 3.49 17.84
C GLN A 43 -13.80 3.43 16.46
N SER A 44 -13.55 4.41 15.59
CA SER A 44 -14.21 4.52 14.30
C SER A 44 -13.25 4.94 13.19
N TYR A 45 -13.61 4.64 11.93
CA TYR A 45 -12.88 5.16 10.77
C TYR A 45 -12.79 6.69 10.79
N ARG A 46 -13.85 7.38 11.22
CA ARG A 46 -13.89 8.84 11.27
C ARG A 46 -12.88 9.40 12.26
N GLU A 47 -12.70 8.74 13.40
CA GLU A 47 -11.67 9.09 14.38
C GLU A 47 -10.26 8.77 13.86
N LEU A 48 -10.07 7.62 13.21
CA LEU A 48 -8.78 7.30 12.57
C LEU A 48 -8.41 8.35 11.53
N TYR A 49 -9.36 8.75 10.68
CA TYR A 49 -9.15 9.78 9.67
C TYR A 49 -8.80 11.13 10.29
N ARG A 50 -9.51 11.54 11.35
CA ARG A 50 -9.18 12.77 12.07
C ARG A 50 -7.76 12.69 12.64
N TRP A 51 -7.43 11.58 13.27
CA TRP A 51 -6.11 11.36 13.83
C TRP A 51 -5.02 11.34 12.74
N SER A 52 -5.28 10.77 11.56
CA SER A 52 -4.28 10.70 10.49
C SER A 52 -3.90 12.07 9.91
N ILE A 53 -4.82 13.03 9.94
CA ILE A 53 -4.56 14.40 9.48
C ILE A 53 -4.04 15.33 10.59
N GLU A 54 -4.37 15.06 11.85
CA GLU A 54 -3.88 15.83 13.01
C GLU A 54 -2.50 15.35 13.48
N LYS A 55 -2.21 14.06 13.32
CA LYS A 55 -0.98 13.38 13.76
C LYS A 55 -0.29 12.67 12.60
N VAL A 56 -0.05 13.42 11.52
CA VAL A 56 0.48 12.92 10.23
C VAL A 56 1.75 12.09 10.39
N ALA A 57 2.74 12.57 11.17
CA ALA A 57 3.98 11.85 11.39
C ALA A 57 3.77 10.52 12.11
N ASP A 58 2.96 10.52 13.18
CA ASP A 58 2.65 9.31 13.95
C ASP A 58 1.88 8.29 13.09
N PHE A 59 0.93 8.76 12.28
CA PHE A 59 0.17 7.94 11.35
C PHE A 59 1.07 7.25 10.33
N TRP A 60 1.93 7.99 9.65
CA TRP A 60 2.79 7.43 8.63
C TRP A 60 3.92 6.57 9.22
N SER A 61 4.40 6.86 10.43
CA SER A 61 5.24 5.93 11.19
C SER A 61 4.51 4.62 11.51
N ALA A 62 3.23 4.70 11.92
CA ALA A 62 2.42 3.51 12.19
C ALA A 62 2.20 2.67 10.93
N MET A 63 1.92 3.33 9.80
CA MET A 63 1.73 2.67 8.51
C MET A 63 3.01 1.99 8.03
N TRP A 64 4.17 2.62 8.22
CA TRP A 64 5.47 2.01 7.90
C TRP A 64 5.66 0.68 8.62
N ASP A 65 5.38 0.66 9.94
CA ASP A 65 5.50 -0.55 10.76
C ASP A 65 4.44 -1.58 10.38
N TYR A 66 3.19 -1.16 10.21
CA TYR A 66 2.08 -2.05 9.87
C TYR A 66 2.27 -2.73 8.51
N ALA A 67 2.77 -2.00 7.52
CA ALA A 67 3.08 -2.55 6.20
C ALA A 67 4.33 -3.45 6.20
N GLY A 68 5.12 -3.43 7.29
CA GLY A 68 6.38 -4.13 7.40
C GLY A 68 7.35 -3.71 6.29
N VAL A 69 7.58 -2.40 6.15
CA VAL A 69 8.48 -1.86 5.13
C VAL A 69 9.91 -2.35 5.40
N ILE A 70 10.49 -3.00 4.39
CA ILE A 70 11.87 -3.46 4.40
C ILE A 70 12.74 -2.30 3.92
N CYS A 71 13.75 -1.95 4.70
CA CYS A 71 14.73 -0.93 4.36
C CYS A 71 16.14 -1.34 4.80
N SER A 72 17.13 -0.85 4.08
CA SER A 72 18.56 -1.01 4.40
C SER A 72 19.06 0.05 5.37
N HIS A 73 18.38 1.19 5.42
CA HIS A 73 18.64 2.28 6.36
C HIS A 73 17.29 2.89 6.73
N SER A 74 17.08 3.11 8.03
CA SER A 74 15.83 3.70 8.55
C SER A 74 15.74 5.20 8.21
N TYR A 75 14.55 5.77 8.36
CA TYR A 75 14.34 7.22 8.25
C TYR A 75 14.79 7.95 9.52
N ASP A 76 15.20 9.21 9.36
CA ASP A 76 15.53 10.11 10.47
C ASP A 76 14.27 10.77 11.05
N LYS A 77 13.30 11.05 10.17
CA LYS A 77 11.98 11.62 10.47
C LYS A 77 10.98 11.16 9.42
N VAL A 78 9.69 11.21 9.73
CA VAL A 78 8.64 10.77 8.81
C VAL A 78 8.38 11.80 7.70
N VAL A 79 8.40 13.08 8.04
CA VAL A 79 8.28 14.19 7.09
C VAL A 79 9.09 15.37 7.62
N ASP A 80 9.72 16.15 6.75
CA ASP A 80 10.49 17.33 7.15
C ASP A 80 9.58 18.53 7.46
N ASP A 81 8.80 18.97 6.47
CA ASP A 81 7.88 20.09 6.52
C ASP A 81 6.62 19.74 5.72
N PHE A 82 5.59 19.31 6.44
CA PHE A 82 4.33 18.90 5.84
C PHE A 82 3.58 20.06 5.14
N ALA A 83 3.85 21.31 5.51
CA ALA A 83 3.23 22.48 4.89
C ALA A 83 3.90 22.88 3.58
N ARG A 84 5.11 22.35 3.28
CA ARG A 84 5.84 22.67 2.06
C ARG A 84 5.21 21.97 0.85
N PHE A 85 4.48 22.75 0.04
CA PHE A 85 3.90 22.26 -1.20
C PHE A 85 4.24 23.16 -2.41
N PRO A 86 4.88 22.61 -3.46
CA PRO A 86 5.48 21.28 -3.56
C PRO A 86 6.80 21.17 -2.78
N GLY A 87 7.24 19.95 -2.46
CA GLY A 87 8.62 19.70 -1.99
C GLY A 87 8.79 19.16 -0.57
N ALA A 88 7.72 18.79 0.13
CA ALA A 88 7.83 18.02 1.37
C ALA A 88 8.61 16.71 1.13
N SER A 89 9.62 16.45 1.97
CA SER A 89 10.43 15.24 1.94
C SER A 89 9.86 14.24 2.94
N TRP A 90 9.42 13.09 2.43
CA TRP A 90 8.90 11.99 3.22
C TRP A 90 10.00 10.97 3.49
N PHE A 91 10.09 10.53 4.74
CA PHE A 91 11.06 9.56 5.23
C PHE A 91 12.52 9.88 4.86
N PRO A 92 12.99 11.14 4.98
CA PRO A 92 14.39 11.46 4.70
C PRO A 92 15.33 10.57 5.53
N GLY A 93 16.45 10.20 4.90
CA GLY A 93 17.40 9.24 5.46
C GLY A 93 17.08 7.77 5.13
N ALA A 94 15.81 7.42 4.86
CA ALA A 94 15.48 6.04 4.53
C ALA A 94 16.09 5.62 3.20
N ARG A 95 16.62 4.38 3.17
CA ARG A 95 17.09 3.73 1.94
C ARG A 95 16.38 2.40 1.78
N LEU A 96 15.51 2.31 0.79
CA LEU A 96 14.74 1.10 0.46
C LEU A 96 14.80 0.79 -1.03
N ASN A 97 14.42 -0.43 -1.38
CA ASN A 97 14.17 -0.83 -2.76
C ASN A 97 12.70 -1.25 -2.91
N PHE A 98 12.03 -0.71 -3.93
CA PHE A 98 10.61 -1.00 -4.18
C PHE A 98 10.38 -2.47 -4.55
N ALA A 99 11.20 -3.01 -5.47
CA ALA A 99 11.09 -4.40 -5.89
C ALA A 99 11.41 -5.37 -4.75
N GLU A 100 12.36 -5.06 -3.86
CA GLU A 100 12.64 -5.86 -2.65
C GLU A 100 11.41 -5.98 -1.75
N ASN A 101 10.67 -4.88 -1.56
CA ASN A 101 9.46 -4.88 -0.75
C ASN A 101 8.32 -5.69 -1.38
N LEU A 102 8.17 -5.65 -2.71
CA LEU A 102 7.16 -6.43 -3.44
C LEU A 102 7.54 -7.91 -3.56
N LEU A 103 8.83 -8.21 -3.68
CA LEU A 103 9.38 -9.57 -3.85
C LEU A 103 9.94 -10.13 -2.54
N ARG A 104 9.36 -9.72 -1.40
CA ARG A 104 9.76 -10.20 -0.06
C ARG A 104 9.53 -11.70 0.12
N PHE A 105 8.62 -12.28 -0.65
CA PHE A 105 8.36 -13.71 -0.68
C PHE A 105 9.14 -14.37 -1.81
N ARG A 106 9.65 -15.58 -1.56
CA ARG A 106 10.46 -16.36 -2.51
C ARG A 106 10.08 -17.84 -2.46
N ASP A 107 8.79 -18.09 -2.29
CA ASP A 107 8.21 -19.41 -2.11
C ASP A 107 7.20 -19.73 -3.23
N GLU A 108 6.58 -20.91 -3.12
CA GLU A 108 5.68 -21.46 -4.14
C GLU A 108 4.26 -20.86 -4.12
N ARG A 109 3.99 -19.85 -3.27
CA ARG A 109 2.70 -19.16 -3.32
C ARG A 109 2.54 -18.44 -4.64
N THR A 110 1.31 -18.44 -5.16
CA THR A 110 0.99 -17.73 -6.41
C THR A 110 1.13 -16.22 -6.23
N ALA A 111 2.01 -15.61 -7.02
CA ALA A 111 2.18 -14.16 -7.12
C ALA A 111 1.26 -13.56 -8.21
N PHE A 112 1.17 -14.22 -9.36
CA PHE A 112 0.32 -13.79 -10.47
C PHE A 112 -0.64 -14.88 -10.91
N VAL A 113 -1.87 -14.47 -11.22
CA VAL A 113 -2.83 -15.25 -12.01
C VAL A 113 -3.07 -14.45 -13.28
N ALA A 114 -2.57 -14.93 -14.41
CA ALA A 114 -2.73 -14.28 -15.70
C ALA A 114 -3.82 -14.98 -16.49
N ARG A 115 -4.64 -14.19 -17.19
CA ARG A 115 -5.75 -14.70 -18.01
C ARG A 115 -5.74 -14.01 -19.36
N THR A 116 -5.86 -14.81 -20.42
CA THR A 116 -5.95 -14.31 -21.79
C THR A 116 -7.40 -14.27 -22.27
N GLU A 117 -7.65 -13.55 -23.36
CA GLU A 117 -8.97 -13.49 -24.02
C GLU A 117 -9.44 -14.87 -24.52
N ALA A 118 -8.50 -15.76 -24.87
CA ALA A 118 -8.78 -17.15 -25.19
C ALA A 118 -9.21 -18.00 -23.97
N GLY A 119 -9.34 -17.38 -22.79
CA GLY A 119 -9.73 -18.04 -21.54
C GLY A 119 -8.62 -18.84 -20.85
N VAL A 120 -7.40 -18.84 -21.41
CA VAL A 120 -6.26 -19.56 -20.83
C VAL A 120 -5.82 -18.85 -19.56
N THR A 121 -5.69 -19.63 -18.47
CA THR A 121 -5.21 -19.13 -17.18
C THR A 121 -3.87 -19.76 -16.85
N SER A 122 -2.88 -18.92 -16.53
CA SER A 122 -1.59 -19.36 -16.02
C SER A 122 -1.32 -18.75 -14.65
N ARG A 123 -0.46 -19.40 -13.86
CA ARG A 123 -0.05 -18.95 -12.54
C ARG A 123 1.47 -18.86 -12.49
N LEU A 124 1.97 -17.87 -11.77
CA LEU A 124 3.40 -17.69 -11.50
C LEU A 124 3.62 -17.65 -9.99
N ALA A 125 4.55 -18.48 -9.50
CA ALA A 125 4.95 -18.48 -8.09
C ALA A 125 5.85 -17.27 -7.75
N TYR A 126 5.91 -16.89 -6.48
CA TYR A 126 6.83 -15.85 -6.00
C TYR A 126 8.30 -16.20 -6.23
N SER A 127 8.67 -17.47 -6.06
CA SER A 127 10.02 -18.00 -6.35
C SER A 127 10.40 -17.76 -7.82
N ASP A 128 9.54 -18.15 -8.77
CA ASP A 128 9.76 -17.94 -10.21
C ASP A 128 9.77 -16.46 -10.60
N LEU A 129 8.85 -15.67 -10.04
CA LEU A 129 8.81 -14.22 -10.26
C LEU A 129 10.12 -13.56 -9.84
N TYR A 130 10.62 -13.89 -8.65
CA TYR A 130 11.90 -13.38 -8.15
C TYR A 130 13.04 -13.72 -9.10
N GLN A 131 13.13 -14.97 -9.55
CA GLN A 131 14.18 -15.40 -10.50
C GLN A 131 14.09 -14.66 -11.83
N LYS A 132 12.89 -14.47 -12.39
CA LYS A 132 12.69 -13.74 -13.65
C LYS A 132 13.10 -12.27 -13.51
N VAL A 133 12.67 -11.59 -12.45
CA VAL A 133 13.06 -10.20 -12.17
C VAL A 133 14.57 -10.09 -11.96
N ALA A 134 15.17 -10.99 -11.18
CA ALA A 134 16.61 -10.99 -10.92
C ALA A 134 17.44 -11.15 -12.21
N ARG A 135 17.01 -12.03 -13.13
CA ARG A 135 17.65 -12.22 -14.44
C ARG A 135 17.57 -10.96 -15.30
N LEU A 136 16.39 -10.34 -15.40
CA LEU A 136 16.23 -9.11 -16.18
C LEU A 136 17.04 -7.96 -15.58
N ALA A 137 16.98 -7.77 -14.26
CA ALA A 137 17.77 -6.77 -13.55
C ALA A 137 19.29 -7.01 -13.72
N GLY A 138 19.73 -8.27 -13.78
CA GLY A 138 21.10 -8.65 -14.11
C GLY A 138 21.50 -8.20 -15.51
N TRP A 139 20.69 -8.56 -16.50
CA TRP A 139 20.92 -8.18 -17.89
C TRP A 139 20.94 -6.66 -18.10
N LEU A 140 20.02 -5.91 -17.49
CA LEU A 140 19.99 -4.44 -17.57
C LEU A 140 21.28 -3.82 -17.01
N ARG A 141 21.79 -4.35 -15.90
CA ARG A 141 23.07 -3.91 -15.31
C ARG A 141 24.25 -4.20 -16.26
N GLU A 142 24.27 -5.36 -16.90
CA GLU A 142 25.30 -5.70 -17.92
C GLU A 142 25.23 -4.77 -19.14
N ARG A 143 24.05 -4.25 -19.48
CA ARG A 143 23.86 -3.23 -20.52
C ARG A 143 24.15 -1.80 -20.05
N GLY A 144 24.63 -1.64 -18.82
CA GLY A 144 25.10 -0.37 -18.28
C GLY A 144 24.01 0.52 -17.68
N VAL A 145 22.80 0.01 -17.45
CA VAL A 145 21.72 0.75 -16.78
C VAL A 145 22.10 1.03 -15.33
N ARG A 146 21.95 2.29 -14.90
CA ARG A 146 22.31 2.79 -13.57
C ARG A 146 21.11 3.45 -12.86
N PRO A 147 21.16 3.59 -11.52
CA PRO A 147 20.17 4.39 -10.80
C PRO A 147 20.05 5.80 -11.39
N GLY A 148 18.83 6.21 -11.75
CA GLY A 148 18.53 7.50 -12.40
C GLY A 148 18.33 7.42 -13.92
N ASP A 149 18.71 6.31 -14.54
CA ASP A 149 18.40 6.05 -15.96
C ASP A 149 16.92 5.72 -16.14
N ARG A 150 16.41 6.00 -17.35
CA ARG A 150 15.03 5.70 -17.73
C ARG A 150 15.03 4.53 -18.70
N VAL A 151 14.22 3.52 -18.41
CA VAL A 151 13.96 2.37 -19.30
C VAL A 151 12.50 2.47 -19.74
N ALA A 152 12.25 2.40 -21.05
CA ALA A 152 10.90 2.47 -21.60
C ALA A 152 10.47 1.08 -22.12
N GLY A 153 9.22 0.72 -21.87
CA GLY A 153 8.61 -0.53 -22.37
C GLY A 153 7.27 -0.24 -23.04
N TYR A 154 7.06 -0.84 -24.23
CA TYR A 154 5.76 -0.88 -24.89
C TYR A 154 5.23 -2.31 -24.79
N LEU A 155 4.49 -2.57 -23.72
CA LEU A 155 4.09 -3.92 -23.30
C LEU A 155 2.58 -3.97 -23.04
N PRO A 156 1.90 -5.09 -23.38
CA PRO A 156 0.49 -5.30 -23.04
C PRO A 156 0.29 -5.59 -21.54
N ASN A 157 -0.94 -5.86 -21.11
CA ASN A 157 -1.21 -6.31 -19.73
C ASN A 157 -0.89 -7.81 -19.59
N VAL A 158 0.39 -8.13 -19.39
CA VAL A 158 0.92 -9.49 -19.22
C VAL A 158 1.90 -9.54 -18.06
N VAL A 159 2.28 -10.74 -17.61
CA VAL A 159 3.16 -10.95 -16.46
C VAL A 159 4.55 -10.35 -16.70
N GLU A 160 5.03 -10.41 -17.93
CA GLU A 160 6.31 -9.81 -18.35
C GLU A 160 6.34 -8.29 -18.11
N THR A 161 5.20 -7.62 -18.16
CA THR A 161 5.09 -6.17 -17.88
C THR A 161 5.33 -5.84 -16.41
N ALA A 162 4.97 -6.74 -15.50
CA ALA A 162 5.29 -6.58 -14.08
C ALA A 162 6.73 -7.05 -13.74
N ILE A 163 7.33 -7.87 -14.60
CA ILE A 163 8.73 -8.30 -14.46
C ILE A 163 9.70 -7.19 -14.91
N ALA A 164 9.30 -6.42 -15.93
CA ALA A 164 10.07 -5.32 -16.52
C ALA A 164 10.26 -4.13 -15.58
#